data_AF-A0A8X7Q1J7-F1
#
_entry.id   AF-A0A8X7Q1J7-F1
#
_cell.length_a   1.000
_cell.length_b   1.000
_cell.length_c   1.000
_cell.angle_alpha   90.00
_cell.angle_beta   90.00
_cell.angle_gamma   90.00
#
_symmetry.space_group_name_H-M   'P 1'
#
loop_
_entity.id
_entity.type
_entity.pdbx_description
1 polymer ?
#
loop_
_entity_poly.entity_id
_entity_poly.type
_entity_poly.pdbx_seq_one_letter_code
_entity_poly.pdbx_strand_id
1 'polypeptide(L)' 'MLDKGMKTPLIDYNKFAADFHRGGQRDIFEELAQRAKFSGKFAASEIFARWAQMTRRRFKQRFMED' A
#
# COMPACT_ATOMS: atom_id res chain seq x y z
N MET A 1 -18.88 5.08 3.41
CA MET A 1 -18.84 6.55 3.57
C MET A 1 -18.67 6.82 5.07
N LEU A 2 -17.72 7.67 5.47
CA LEU A 2 -17.56 8.07 6.87
C LEU A 2 -18.70 9.02 7.25
N ASP A 3 -19.39 8.72 8.35
CA ASP A 3 -20.51 9.53 8.81
C ASP A 3 -20.03 10.91 9.30
N LYS A 4 -20.85 11.94 9.11
CA LYS A 4 -20.49 13.33 9.47
C LYS A 4 -20.36 13.43 11.00
N GLY A 5 -19.13 13.46 11.50
CA GLY A 5 -18.81 13.54 12.92
C GLY A 5 -17.83 12.47 13.41
N MET A 6 -17.56 11.45 12.60
CA MET A 6 -16.49 10.50 12.91
C MET A 6 -15.12 11.16 12.66
N LYS A 7 -14.24 11.12 13.67
CA LYS A 7 -12.82 11.41 13.45
C LYS A 7 -12.34 10.50 12.33
N THR A 8 -11.68 11.07 11.33
CA THR A 8 -11.03 10.29 10.28
C THR A 8 -10.23 9.19 10.97
N PRO A 9 -10.52 7.90 10.72
CA PRO A 9 -9.78 6.84 11.35
C PRO A 9 -8.31 7.11 11.06
N LEU A 10 -7.50 7.21 12.12
CA LEU A 10 -6.06 7.34 11.96
C LEU A 10 -5.64 5.99 11.38
N ILE A 11 -5.48 5.96 10.06
CA ILE A 11 -5.02 4.75 9.38
C ILE A 11 -3.58 4.56 9.84
N ASP A 12 -3.37 3.54 10.65
CA ASP A 12 -2.03 3.07 10.96
C ASP A 12 -1.46 2.43 9.69
N TYR A 13 -0.68 3.22 8.97
CA TYR A 13 -0.09 2.80 7.70
C TYR A 13 0.84 1.59 7.85
N ASN A 14 1.45 1.39 9.03
CA ASN A 14 2.29 0.22 9.29
C ASN A 14 1.43 -1.04 9.44
N LYS A 15 0.33 -0.96 10.20
CA LYS A 15 -0.62 -2.06 10.37
C LYS A 15 -1.29 -2.41 9.05
N PHE A 16 -1.73 -1.40 8.30
CA PHE A 16 -2.27 -1.56 6.96
C PHE A 16 -1.29 -2.34 6.07
N ALA A 17 -0.03 -1.89 5.98
CA ALA A 17 0.96 -2.57 5.16
C ALA A 17 1.27 -4.01 5.64
N ALA A 18 1.30 -4.26 6.94
CA ALA A 18 1.56 -5.57 7.51
C ALA A 18 0.43 -6.60 7.24
N ASP A 19 -0.83 -6.17 7.34
CA ASP A 19 -1.98 -7.01 7.05
C ASP A 19 -2.02 -7.42 5.57
N PHE A 20 -1.69 -6.50 4.66
CA PHE A 20 -1.58 -6.81 3.23
C PHE A 20 -0.40 -7.73 2.88
N HIS A 21 0.74 -7.56 3.55
CA HIS A 21 1.87 -8.47 3.38
C HIS A 21 1.54 -9.90 3.82
N ARG A 22 0.74 -10.08 4.89
CA ARG A 22 0.30 -11.40 5.38
C ARG A 22 -0.76 -12.05 4.49
N GLY A 23 -1.61 -11.26 3.82
CA GLY A 23 -2.64 -11.75 2.92
C GLY A 23 -2.15 -12.26 1.56
N GLY A 24 -0.85 -12.18 1.27
CA GLY A 24 -0.28 -12.70 0.02
C GLY A 24 -0.53 -11.85 -1.23
N GLN A 25 -1.19 -10.69 -1.11
CA GLN A 25 -1.39 -9.77 -2.23
C GLN A 25 -0.14 -8.91 -2.45
N ARG A 26 0.84 -9.45 -3.19
CA ARG A 26 2.12 -8.80 -3.48
C ARG A 26 2.00 -7.49 -4.27
N ASP A 27 0.98 -7.39 -5.13
CA ASP A 27 0.82 -6.26 -6.06
C ASP A 27 -0.23 -5.24 -5.61
N ILE A 28 -0.77 -5.36 -4.39
CA ILE A 28 -1.81 -4.45 -3.86
C ILE A 28 -1.37 -2.99 -3.90
N PHE A 29 -0.10 -2.69 -3.63
CA PHE A 29 0.41 -1.33 -3.64
C PHE A 29 0.52 -0.76 -5.07
N GLU A 30 0.74 -1.62 -6.06
CA GLU A 30 0.72 -1.21 -7.46
C GLU A 30 -0.72 -0.94 -7.92
N GLU A 31 -1.66 -1.78 -7.52
CA GLU A 31 -3.09 -1.57 -7.79
C GLU A 31 -3.62 -0.29 -7.10
N LEU A 32 -3.24 -0.06 -5.84
CA LEU A 32 -3.59 1.17 -5.11
C LEU A 32 -2.97 2.42 -5.74
N ALA A 33 -1.74 2.33 -6.24
CA ALA A 33 -1.11 3.42 -6.97
C ALA A 33 -1.91 3.77 -8.24
N GLN A 34 -2.26 2.77 -9.05
CA GLN A 34 -3.07 2.97 -10.25
C GLN A 34 -4.44 3.57 -9.92
N ARG A 35 -5.17 3.01 -8.95
CA ARG A 35 -6.49 3.52 -8.53
C ARG A 35 -6.41 4.95 -8.01
N ALA A 36 -5.38 5.30 -7.25
CA ALA A 36 -5.15 6.65 -6.76
C ALA A 36 -4.86 7.64 -7.91
N LYS A 37 -4.06 7.22 -8.90
CA LYS A 37 -3.78 8.01 -10.10
C LYS A 37 -5.06 8.28 -10.91
N PHE A 38 -5.88 7.26 -11.15
CA PHE A 38 -7.17 7.42 -11.84
C PHE A 38 -8.15 8.32 -11.09
N SER A 39 -8.06 8.36 -9.76
CA SER A 39 -8.88 9.23 -8.91
C SER A 39 -8.33 10.65 -8.75
N GLY A 40 -7.25 11.02 -9.46
CA GLY A 40 -6.59 12.33 -9.36
C GLY A 40 -5.78 12.54 -8.06
N LYS A 41 -5.57 11.49 -7.26
CA LYS A 41 -4.84 11.54 -5.98
C LYS A 41 -3.36 11.23 -6.20
N PHE A 42 -2.67 12.09 -6.94
CA PHE A 42 -1.29 11.86 -7.38
C PHE A 42 -0.29 11.67 -6.22
N ALA A 43 -0.40 12.46 -5.15
CA ALA A 43 0.48 12.31 -3.98
C ALA A 43 0.34 10.94 -3.30
N ALA A 44 -0.88 10.42 -3.19
CA ALA A 44 -1.11 9.07 -2.67
C ALA A 44 -0.60 7.99 -3.64
N SER A 45 -0.77 8.21 -4.96
CA SER A 45 -0.24 7.31 -5.98
C SER A 45 1.28 7.15 -5.89
N GLU A 46 2.00 8.24 -5.66
CA GLU A 46 3.46 8.21 -5.56
C GLU A 46 3.94 7.45 -4.31
N ILE A 47 3.26 7.65 -3.18
CA ILE A 47 3.52 6.92 -1.93
C ILE A 47 3.31 5.42 -2.13
N PHE A 48 2.18 5.02 -2.72
CA PHE A 48 1.88 3.61 -2.97
C PHE A 48 2.87 2.98 -3.97
N ALA A 49 3.27 3.70 -5.02
CA ALA A 49 4.27 3.23 -5.96
C ALA A 49 5.64 2.98 -5.29
N ARG A 50 6.04 3.87 -4.36
CA ARG A 50 7.28 3.70 -3.58
C ARG A 50 7.19 2.49 -2.65
N TRP A 51 6.03 2.25 -2.04
CA TRP A 51 5.80 1.07 -1.20
C TRP A 51 5.82 -0.23 -2.02
N ALA A 52 5.21 -0.25 -3.20
CA ALA A 52 5.27 -1.40 -4.11
C ALA A 52 6.71 -1.80 -4.46
N GLN A 53 7.59 -0.82 -4.73
CA GLN A 53 9.00 -1.08 -4.99
C GLN A 53 9.75 -1.63 -3.76
N MET A 54 9.49 -1.10 -2.57
CA MET A 54 10.12 -1.60 -1.33
C MET A 54 9.70 -3.03 -1.01
N THR A 55 8.41 -3.34 -1.17
CA THR A 55 7.90 -4.70 -0.94
C THR A 55 8.46 -5.69 -1.96
N ARG A 56 8.59 -5.30 -3.23
CA ARG A 56 9.27 -6.11 -4.27
C ARG A 56 10.74 -6.36 -3.96
N ARG A 57 11.49 -5.35 -3.49
CA ARG A 57 12.91 -5.51 -3.12
C ARG A 57 13.09 -6.42 -1.91
N ARG A 58 12.29 -6.24 -0.84
CA ARG A 58 12.32 -7.13 0.33
C ARG A 58 11.94 -8.56 -0.02
N PHE A 59 10.97 -8.73 -0.91
CA PHE A 59 10.61 -10.04 -1.42
C PHE A 59 11.78 -10.68 -2.18
N LYS A 60 12.42 -9.94 -3.09
CA LYS A 60 13.53 -10.47 -3.88
C LYS A 60 14.73 -10.87 -3.03
N GLN A 61 15.06 -10.13 -1.96
CA GLN A 61 16.12 -10.52 -1.01
C GLN A 61 15.76 -11.82 -0.27
N ARG A 62 14.52 -11.96 0.19
CA ARG A 62 14.07 -13.14 0.94
C ARG A 62 13.99 -14.44 0.13
N PHE A 63 14.06 -14.36 -1.20
CA PHE A 63 13.93 -15.51 -2.12
C PHE A 63 15.14 -15.68 -3.06
N MET A 64 16.20 -14.88 -2.90
CA MET A 64 17.49 -15.04 -3.62
C MET A 64 18.64 -15.48 -2.69
N GLU A 65 18.37 -15.72 -1.41
CA GLU A 65 19.33 -16.28 -0.44
C GLU A 65 19.16 -17.80 -0.23
N ASP A 66 18.80 -18.52 -1.29
CA ASP A 66 18.87 -20.00 -1.38
C ASP A 66 19.68 -20.42 -2.61
#